data_AF-A0A414RPK1-F1
#
_entry.id   AF-A0A414RPK1-F1
#
_cell.length_a   1.000
_cell.length_b   1.000
_cell.length_c   1.000
_cell.angle_alpha   90.00
_cell.angle_beta   90.00
_cell.angle_gamma   90.00
#
_symmetry.space_group_name_H-M   'P 1'
#
loop_
_entity.id
_entity.type
_entity.pdbx_description
1 polymer ?
#
loop_
_entity_poly.entity_id
_entity_poly.type
_entity_poly.pdbx_seq_one_letter_code
_entity_poly.pdbx_strand_id
1 'polypeptide(L)'
;MRKLLKQGIAFVGISGIGWIMDFVIFNLLNLRSSYVAVNNMISSLVAVCFVFCVSTRKTFVQKDGGIPLKVKFVIYILYQIILILLVSQLLALIAAGLYQTFCGSIIGDFSAMAAKILVTPLTMCMNFLVMKLLIERI
;
A
#
# COMPACT_ATOMS: atom_id res chain seq x y z
N MET A 1 -15.02 4.15 -19.91
CA MET A 1 -14.41 5.04 -18.89
C MET A 1 -15.13 5.00 -17.53
N ARG A 2 -16.47 5.08 -17.47
CA ARG A 2 -17.23 5.07 -16.19
C ARG A 2 -16.93 3.87 -15.27
N LYS A 3 -16.77 2.66 -15.80
CA LYS A 3 -16.42 1.45 -15.02
C LYS A 3 -15.06 1.57 -14.31
N LEU A 4 -14.04 2.08 -15.02
CA LEU A 4 -12.69 2.24 -14.48
C LEU A 4 -12.63 3.25 -13.35
N LEU A 5 -13.34 4.37 -13.51
CA LEU A 5 -13.39 5.41 -12.50
C LEU A 5 -14.08 4.90 -11.23
N LYS A 6 -15.19 4.18 -11.38
CA LYS A 6 -15.90 3.53 -10.25
C LYS A 6 -15.02 2.52 -9.52
N GLN A 7 -14.28 1.68 -10.25
CA GLN A 7 -13.34 0.73 -9.68
C GLN A 7 -12.18 1.43 -8.96
N GLY A 8 -11.64 2.50 -9.55
CA GLY A 8 -10.59 3.30 -8.93
C GLY A 8 -11.03 3.90 -7.58
N ILE A 9 -12.19 4.57 -7.55
CA ILE A 9 -12.75 5.15 -6.32
C ILE A 9 -12.99 4.07 -5.26
N ALA A 10 -13.61 2.94 -5.64
CA ALA A 10 -13.85 1.83 -4.72
C ALA A 10 -12.53 1.25 -4.17
N PHE A 11 -11.52 1.10 -5.03
CA PHE A 11 -10.21 0.60 -4.64
C PHE A 11 -9.46 1.56 -3.72
N VAL A 12 -9.53 2.87 -3.96
CA VAL A 12 -8.96 3.88 -3.07
C VAL A 12 -9.62 3.81 -1.70
N GLY A 13 -10.95 3.65 -1.63
CA GLY A 13 -11.66 3.45 -0.36
C GLY A 13 -11.18 2.21 0.40
N ILE A 14 -11.09 1.05 -0.27
CA ILE A 14 -10.60 -0.21 0.35
C ILE A 14 -9.13 -0.08 0.77
N SER A 15 -8.29 0.52 -0.06
CA SER A 15 -6.86 0.74 0.22
C SER A 15 -6.66 1.72 1.38
N GLY A 16 -7.52 2.73 1.50
CA GLY A 16 -7.53 3.64 2.64
C GLY A 16 -7.84 2.92 3.96
N ILE A 17 -8.80 1.99 3.96
CA ILE A 17 -9.07 1.14 5.13
C ILE A 17 -7.85 0.25 5.44
N GLY A 18 -7.24 -0.34 4.42
CA GLY A 18 -6.00 -1.11 4.59
C GLY A 18 -4.88 -0.28 5.20
N TRP A 19 -4.71 0.97 4.77
CA TRP A 19 -3.71 1.88 5.31
C TRP A 19 -3.96 2.25 6.79
N ILE A 20 -5.22 2.48 7.18
CA ILE A 20 -5.57 2.70 8.59
C ILE A 20 -5.26 1.45 9.41
N MET A 21 -5.56 0.26 8.88
CA MET A 21 -5.25 -1.01 9.54
C MET A 21 -3.74 -1.20 9.73
N ASP A 22 -2.94 -0.96 8.68
CA ASP A 22 -1.47 -0.96 8.77
C ASP A 22 -0.99 0.00 9.85
N PHE A 23 -1.48 1.25 9.84
CA PHE A 23 -1.10 2.25 10.82
C PHE A 23 -1.39 1.82 12.26
N VAL A 24 -2.58 1.27 12.53
CA VAL A 24 -2.96 0.82 13.88
C VAL A 24 -2.10 -0.38 14.31
N ILE A 25 -1.94 -1.40 13.46
CA ILE A 25 -1.16 -2.60 13.79
C ILE A 25 0.31 -2.23 14.01
N PHE A 26 0.88 -1.40 13.15
CA PHE A 26 2.26 -0.92 13.27
C PHE A 26 2.51 -0.26 14.62
N ASN A 27 1.64 0.66 15.03
CA ASN A 27 1.77 1.34 16.31
C ASN A 27 1.63 0.37 17.49
N LEU A 28 0.67 -0.56 17.45
CA LEU A 28 0.50 -1.56 18.51
C LEU A 28 1.72 -2.49 18.63
N LEU A 29 2.34 -2.89 17.51
CA LEU A 29 3.55 -3.69 17.51
C LEU A 29 4.75 -2.90 18.07
N ASN A 30 4.87 -1.61 17.76
CA ASN A 30 5.93 -0.76 18.29
C ASN A 30 5.84 -0.53 19.81
N LEU A 31 4.67 -0.73 20.44
CA LEU A 31 4.54 -0.73 21.91
C LEU A 31 5.22 -1.93 22.59
N ARG A 32 5.47 -3.02 21.84
CA ARG A 32 5.98 -4.30 22.37
C ARG A 32 7.33 -4.70 21.77
N SER A 33 7.67 -4.21 20.60
CA SER A 33 8.86 -4.58 19.81
C SER A 33 9.56 -3.34 19.28
N SER A 34 10.87 -3.25 19.47
CA SER A 34 11.71 -2.17 18.92
C SER A 34 12.14 -2.42 17.47
N TYR A 35 11.82 -3.57 16.87
CA TYR A 35 12.19 -3.91 15.50
C TYR A 35 11.28 -3.22 14.47
N VAL A 36 11.48 -1.91 14.27
CA VAL A 36 10.63 -1.05 13.42
C VAL A 36 10.41 -1.61 12.01
N ALA A 37 11.47 -2.11 11.35
CA ALA A 37 11.38 -2.66 10.01
C ALA A 37 10.51 -3.93 9.93
N VAL A 38 10.63 -4.81 10.94
CA VAL A 38 9.84 -6.05 11.04
C VAL A 38 8.39 -5.72 11.35
N ASN A 39 8.15 -4.79 12.28
CA ASN A 39 6.80 -4.36 12.63
C ASN A 39 6.08 -3.75 11.42
N ASN A 40 6.76 -2.93 10.62
CA ASN A 40 6.22 -2.35 9.38
C ASN A 40 5.92 -3.42 8.32
N MET A 41 6.81 -4.41 8.16
CA MET A 41 6.57 -5.51 7.23
C MET A 41 5.31 -6.30 7.64
N ILE A 42 5.19 -6.66 8.93
CA ILE A 42 4.05 -7.44 9.43
C ILE A 42 2.74 -6.64 9.27
N SER A 43 2.72 -5.39 9.72
CA SER A 43 1.52 -4.55 9.63
C SER A 43 1.07 -4.34 8.19
N SER A 44 2.03 -4.08 7.29
CA SER A 44 1.74 -3.85 5.88
C SER A 44 1.27 -5.12 5.18
N LEU A 45 1.85 -6.28 5.50
CA LEU A 45 1.42 -7.57 4.96
C LEU A 45 -0.03 -7.91 5.35
N VAL A 46 -0.42 -7.66 6.61
CA VAL A 46 -1.79 -7.87 7.05
C VAL A 46 -2.76 -6.96 6.27
N ALA A 47 -2.41 -5.69 6.12
CA ALA A 47 -3.21 -4.72 5.38
C ALA A 47 -3.37 -5.08 3.91
N VAL A 48 -2.30 -5.48 3.21
CA VAL A 48 -2.39 -5.84 1.78
C VAL A 48 -3.16 -7.13 1.57
N CYS A 49 -3.10 -8.09 2.51
CA CYS A 49 -3.95 -9.28 2.48
C CYS A 49 -5.44 -8.90 2.57
N PHE A 50 -5.78 -7.96 3.45
CA PHE A 50 -7.14 -7.42 3.53
C PHE A 50 -7.55 -6.74 2.21
N VAL A 51 -6.73 -5.85 1.67
CA VAL A 51 -7.02 -5.13 0.42
C VAL A 51 -7.22 -6.12 -0.74
N PHE A 52 -6.39 -7.15 -0.84
CA PHE A 52 -6.54 -8.20 -1.85
C PHE A 52 -7.87 -8.94 -1.72
N CYS A 53 -8.16 -9.46 -0.53
CA CYS A 53 -9.37 -10.26 -0.28
C CYS A 53 -10.66 -9.47 -0.53
N VAL A 54 -10.70 -8.19 -0.15
CA VAL A 54 -11.89 -7.35 -0.34
C VAL A 54 -11.99 -6.89 -1.79
N SER A 55 -10.89 -6.48 -2.41
CA SER A 55 -10.90 -5.96 -3.79
C SER A 55 -11.23 -7.04 -4.82
N THR A 56 -10.78 -8.28 -4.60
CA THR A 56 -11.11 -9.42 -5.48
C THR A 56 -12.57 -9.85 -5.41
N ARG A 57 -13.28 -9.52 -4.33
CA ARG A 57 -14.71 -9.84 -4.16
C ARG A 57 -15.62 -8.68 -4.53
N LYS A 58 -15.20 -7.44 -4.29
CA LYS A 58 -16.08 -6.25 -4.41
C LYS A 58 -15.74 -5.33 -5.58
N THR A 59 -14.51 -5.33 -6.07
CA THR A 59 -14.04 -4.31 -7.04
C THR A 59 -13.73 -4.90 -8.41
N PHE A 60 -13.08 -6.06 -8.45
CA PHE A 60 -12.65 -6.71 -9.67
C PHE A 60 -13.43 -8.00 -9.89
N VAL A 61 -13.74 -8.30 -11.16
CA VAL A 61 -14.36 -9.56 -11.56
C VAL A 61 -13.26 -10.46 -12.11
N GLN A 62 -13.18 -11.70 -11.64
CA GLN A 62 -12.20 -12.64 -12.17
C GLN A 62 -12.47 -12.96 -13.63
N LYS A 63 -11.39 -13.13 -14.40
CA LYS A 63 -11.47 -13.71 -15.74
C LYS A 63 -11.74 -15.22 -15.67
N ASP A 64 -12.75 -15.66 -16.41
CA ASP A 64 -13.05 -17.09 -16.56
C ASP A 64 -11.93 -17.82 -17.31
N GLY A 65 -11.54 -19.01 -16.82
CA GLY A 65 -10.49 -19.85 -17.42
C GLY A 65 -9.04 -19.37 -17.23
N GLY A 66 -8.81 -18.34 -16.41
CA GLY A 66 -7.47 -17.86 -16.04
C GLY A 66 -6.80 -18.66 -14.92
N ILE A 67 -5.63 -18.20 -14.45
CA ILE A 67 -4.91 -18.82 -13.34
C ILE A 67 -5.72 -18.78 -12.02
N PRO A 68 -5.58 -19.78 -11.12
CA PRO A 68 -6.38 -19.85 -9.91
C PRO A 68 -6.09 -18.68 -8.96
N LEU A 69 -7.10 -18.24 -8.20
CA LEU A 69 -7.01 -17.11 -7.26
C LEU A 69 -5.87 -17.25 -6.25
N LYS A 70 -5.54 -18.48 -5.83
CA LYS A 70 -4.42 -18.77 -4.92
C LYS A 70 -3.07 -18.36 -5.52
N VAL A 71 -2.85 -18.63 -6.80
CA VAL A 71 -1.61 -18.24 -7.49
C VAL A 71 -1.55 -16.73 -7.67
N LYS A 72 -2.69 -16.09 -8.01
CA LYS A 72 -2.79 -14.62 -8.04
C LYS A 72 -2.43 -14.01 -6.69
N PHE A 73 -2.92 -14.58 -5.60
CA PHE A 73 -2.58 -14.11 -4.25
C PHE A 73 -1.07 -14.20 -3.96
N VAL A 74 -0.42 -15.32 -4.29
CA VAL A 74 1.03 -15.48 -4.11
C VAL A 74 1.81 -14.44 -4.93
N ILE A 75 1.46 -14.25 -6.21
CA ILE A 75 2.09 -13.22 -7.07
C ILE A 75 1.92 -11.83 -6.46
N TYR A 76 0.71 -11.52 -5.97
CA TYR A 76 0.42 -10.24 -5.35
C TYR A 76 1.23 -10.00 -4.07
N ILE A 77 1.39 -11.02 -3.23
CA ILE A 77 2.18 -10.93 -2.00
C ILE A 77 3.67 -10.73 -2.31
N LEU A 78 4.22 -11.46 -3.27
CA LEU A 78 5.61 -11.28 -3.70
C LEU A 78 5.84 -9.86 -4.24
N TYR A 79 4.92 -9.36 -5.08
CA TYR A 79 4.94 -7.98 -5.53
C TYR A 79 4.88 -6.99 -4.35
N GLN A 80 4.01 -7.23 -3.36
CA GLN A 80 3.87 -6.33 -2.22
C GLN A 80 5.10 -6.30 -1.33
N ILE A 81 5.77 -7.43 -1.10
CA ILE A 81 7.02 -7.46 -0.33
C ILE A 81 8.06 -6.54 -0.99
N ILE A 82 8.24 -6.66 -2.30
CA ILE A 82 9.18 -5.81 -3.05
C ILE A 82 8.75 -4.35 -2.98
N LEU A 83 7.46 -4.07 -3.19
CA LEU A 83 6.94 -2.71 -3.16
C LEU A 83 7.11 -2.05 -1.80
N ILE A 84 6.80 -2.75 -0.70
CA ILE A 84 6.93 -2.24 0.67
C ILE A 84 8.39 -1.86 0.95
N LEU A 85 9.36 -2.68 0.55
CA LEU A 85 10.77 -2.40 0.74
C LEU A 85 11.20 -1.14 -0.03
N LEU A 86 10.84 -1.05 -1.31
CA LEU A 86 11.18 0.10 -2.16
C LEU A 86 10.52 1.39 -1.67
N VAL A 87 9.24 1.33 -1.32
CA VAL A 87 8.47 2.48 -0.83
C VAL A 87 9.01 2.95 0.51
N SER A 88 9.43 2.04 1.39
CA SER A 88 10.02 2.38 2.68
C SER A 88 11.35 3.14 2.51
N GLN A 89 12.19 2.72 1.56
CA GLN A 89 13.43 3.44 1.22
C GLN A 89 13.15 4.80 0.58
N LEU A 90 12.19 4.86 -0.36
CA LEU A 90 11.79 6.09 -1.02
C LEU A 90 11.22 7.12 -0.01
N LEU A 91 10.40 6.66 0.94
CA LEU A 91 9.86 7.49 2.02
C LEU A 91 10.99 8.08 2.87
N ALA A 92 11.97 7.27 3.26
CA ALA A 92 13.12 7.74 4.05
C ALA A 92 13.93 8.80 3.29
N LEU A 93 14.18 8.58 1.99
CA LEU A 93 14.92 9.50 1.14
C LEU A 93 14.19 10.84 0.98
N ILE A 94 12.89 10.81 0.66
CA ILE A 94 12.08 12.02 0.51
C ILE A 94 11.96 12.76 1.84
N ALA A 95 11.72 12.06 2.95
CA ALA A 95 11.62 12.68 4.27
C ALA A 95 12.93 13.37 4.66
N ALA A 96 14.08 12.72 4.47
CA ALA A 96 15.38 13.32 4.74
C ALA A 96 15.65 14.55 3.85
N GLY A 97 15.34 14.46 2.54
CA GLY A 97 15.47 15.59 1.62
C GLY A 97 14.59 16.78 1.99
N LEU A 98 13.34 16.53 2.40
CA LEU A 98 12.42 17.57 2.89
C LEU A 98 12.92 18.20 4.18
N TYR A 99 13.38 17.39 5.15
CA TYR A 99 13.93 17.89 6.40
C TYR A 99 15.13 18.82 6.17
N GLN A 100 16.07 18.42 5.31
CA GLN A 100 17.27 19.21 5.00
C GLN A 100 16.93 20.51 4.26
N THR A 101 15.95 20.47 3.35
CA THR A 101 15.55 21.66 2.56
C THR A 101 14.76 22.67 3.38
N PHE A 102 13.95 22.19 4.34
CA PHE A 102 12.98 22.99 5.09
C PHE A 102 13.29 23.00 6.60
N CYS A 103 14.56 22.84 6.98
CA CYS A 103 15.01 22.81 8.37
C CYS A 103 14.57 24.07 9.13
N GLY A 104 14.01 23.90 10.33
CA GLY A 104 13.49 25.00 11.16
C GLY A 104 12.11 25.52 10.75
N SER A 105 11.43 24.87 9.80
CA SER A 105 10.03 25.15 9.45
C SER A 105 9.11 23.98 9.81
N ILE A 106 7.81 24.24 9.87
CA ILE A 106 6.77 23.23 10.08
C ILE A 106 6.90 22.08 9.05
N ILE A 107 7.27 22.38 7.80
CA ILE A 107 7.43 21.35 6.76
C ILE A 107 8.60 20.43 7.07
N GLY A 108 9.69 20.96 7.64
CA GLY A 108 10.83 20.15 8.11
C GLY A 108 10.42 19.24 9.26
N ASP A 109 9.75 19.78 10.28
CA ASP A 109 9.33 19.04 11.47
C ASP A 109 8.34 17.90 11.14
N PHE A 110 7.50 18.10 10.12
CA PHE A 110 6.54 17.11 9.62
C PHE A 110 6.98 16.42 8.31
N SER A 111 8.28 16.45 7.99
CA SER A 111 8.85 15.92 6.74
C SER A 111 8.47 14.46 6.47
N ALA A 112 8.44 13.60 7.49
CA ALA A 112 8.00 12.22 7.38
C ALA A 112 6.52 12.09 6.95
N MET A 113 5.66 12.96 7.47
CA MET A 113 4.24 13.00 7.13
C MET A 113 4.01 13.56 5.73
N ALA A 114 4.74 14.62 5.36
CA ALA A 114 4.74 15.17 4.01
C ALA A 114 5.20 14.14 2.96
N ALA A 115 6.29 13.42 3.23
CA ALA A 115 6.77 12.34 2.37
C ALA A 115 5.69 11.25 2.20
N LYS A 116 5.00 10.88 3.28
CA LYS A 116 3.91 9.89 3.23
C LYS A 116 2.74 10.36 2.36
N ILE A 117 2.35 11.62 2.45
CA ILE A 117 1.29 12.22 1.62
C ILE A 117 1.66 12.21 0.12
N LEU A 118 2.93 12.45 -0.23
CA LEU A 118 3.41 12.44 -1.61
C LEU A 118 3.47 11.03 -2.21
N VAL A 119 3.97 10.06 -1.45
CA VAL A 119 4.24 8.70 -1.97
C VAL A 119 2.98 7.83 -1.99
N THR A 120 2.05 8.00 -1.03
CA THR A 120 0.88 7.11 -0.88
C THR A 120 -0.06 7.08 -2.10
N PRO A 121 -0.38 8.21 -2.76
CA PRO A 121 -1.20 8.19 -3.98
C PRO A 121 -0.54 7.39 -5.12
N LEU A 122 0.79 7.50 -5.25
CA LEU A 122 1.54 6.76 -6.27
C LEU A 122 1.46 5.25 -6.03
N THR A 123 1.66 4.82 -4.79
CA THR A 123 1.61 3.39 -4.43
C THR A 123 0.21 2.82 -4.55
N MET A 124 -0.82 3.59 -4.20
CA MET A 124 -2.22 3.21 -4.43
C MET A 124 -2.54 3.04 -5.93
N CYS A 125 -2.05 3.94 -6.77
CA CYS A 125 -2.20 3.81 -8.23
C CYS A 125 -1.50 2.55 -8.77
N MET A 126 -0.28 2.28 -8.34
CA MET A 126 0.44 1.05 -8.72
C MET A 126 -0.32 -0.21 -8.28
N ASN A 127 -0.78 -0.23 -7.02
CA ASN A 127 -1.56 -1.35 -6.48
C ASN A 127 -2.86 -1.56 -7.24
N PHE A 128 -3.55 -0.49 -7.64
CA PHE A 128 -4.74 -0.58 -8.46
C PHE A 128 -4.45 -1.21 -9.82
N LEU A 129 -3.39 -0.74 -10.50
CA LEU A 129 -2.99 -1.26 -11.81
C LEU A 129 -2.63 -2.74 -11.75
N VAL A 130 -1.80 -3.13 -10.77
CA VAL A 130 -1.40 -4.54 -10.59
C VAL A 130 -2.61 -5.41 -10.29
N MET A 131 -3.48 -5.01 -9.35
CA MET A 131 -4.68 -5.77 -9.02
C MET A 131 -5.60 -5.92 -10.23
N LYS A 132 -5.80 -4.85 -11.00
CA LYS A 132 -6.64 -4.91 -12.19
C LYS A 132 -6.06 -5.86 -13.25
N LEU A 133 -4.76 -5.77 -13.53
CA LEU A 133 -4.09 -6.65 -14.50
C LEU A 133 -4.15 -8.12 -14.04
N LEU A 134 -3.80 -8.37 -12.79
CA LEU A 134 -3.73 -9.70 -12.20
C LEU A 134 -5.09 -10.38 -12.11
N ILE A 135 -6.15 -9.64 -11.78
CA ILE A 135 -7.49 -10.21 -11.57
C ILE A 135 -8.31 -10.27 -12.86
N GLU A 136 -8.30 -9.21 -13.67
CA GLU A 136 -9.18 -9.10 -14.84
C GLU A 136 -8.54 -9.54 -16.17
N ARG A 137 -7.20 -9.58 -16.29
CA ARG A 137 -6.53 -9.91 -17.58
C ARG A 137 -5.83 -11.26 -17.60
N ILE A 138 -5.14 -11.60 -16.51
CA ILE A 138 -4.41 -12.87 -16.30
C ILE A 138 -5.37 -13.89 -15.66
#